data_AF-A0A3D0RPP6-F1
#
_entry.id   AF-A0A3D0RPP6-F1
#
_cell.length_a   1.000
_cell.length_b   1.000
_cell.length_c   1.000
_cell.angle_alpha   90.00
_cell.angle_beta   90.00
_cell.angle_gamma   90.00
#
_symmetry.space_group_name_H-M   'P 1'
#
loop_
_entity.id
_entity.type
_entity.pdbx_description
1 polymer ?
#
loop_
_entity_poly.entity_id
_entity_poly.type
_entity_poly.pdbx_seq_one_letter_code
_entity_poly.pdbx_strand_id
1 'polypeptide(L)'
;MTGCSDRVQQPADYVNPFIGASTNMEKAGASHGLGKTFPGAATPFGLTQLSPNTITGGDNASGYSNEHTTIEGFAFTQMSGTGWYGDLGNFLVMPVTGELKTAAGKEEKPEEGYRSRYSKEDETASAGYYGVTLTDYGIRAEMTAAPHSGIMRFTFPEHNQSRIQVDLARRVGGTSTHQFIQVMDDHTIRGWMKCTPEGGGWGNGDGKADYTVYFYAQFSKPFINTGVWSAEIPDSCVRKREEVTSPEYQALVAQAPVFRNVQEMEGKHLGFFTEF
;
A
#
# COMPACT_ATOMS: atom_id res chain seq x y z
N MET A 1 20.38 -15.54 -42.24
CA MET A 1 19.50 -16.32 -41.35
C MET A 1 19.85 -15.96 -39.92
N THR A 2 19.12 -15.00 -39.36
CA THR A 2 19.22 -14.59 -37.96
C THR A 2 18.50 -15.63 -37.12
N GLY A 3 19.24 -16.41 -36.33
CA GLY A 3 18.67 -17.42 -35.45
C GLY A 3 17.89 -16.77 -34.31
N CYS A 4 16.61 -17.13 -34.19
CA CYS A 4 15.90 -17.04 -32.91
C CYS A 4 16.66 -17.93 -31.91
N SER A 5 17.30 -17.33 -30.91
CA SER A 5 17.64 -18.09 -29.72
C SER A 5 16.34 -18.30 -28.95
N ASP A 6 15.79 -19.52 -28.97
CA ASP A 6 14.74 -19.89 -28.03
C ASP A 6 15.30 -19.67 -26.62
N ARG A 7 14.74 -18.70 -25.90
CA ARG A 7 15.15 -18.40 -24.53
C ARG A 7 14.83 -19.64 -23.70
N VAL A 8 15.87 -20.31 -23.19
CA VAL A 8 15.72 -21.45 -22.29
C VAL A 8 14.96 -21.00 -21.03
N GLN A 9 13.81 -21.62 -20.78
CA GLN A 9 12.97 -21.33 -19.63
C GLN A 9 13.74 -21.61 -18.34
N GLN A 10 13.76 -20.63 -17.44
CA GLN A 10 14.41 -20.71 -16.14
C GLN A 10 13.42 -21.16 -15.07
N PRO A 11 13.86 -21.75 -13.94
CA PRO A 11 12.98 -22.11 -12.83
C PRO A 11 12.07 -20.96 -12.36
N ALA A 12 12.59 -19.73 -12.37
CA ALA A 12 11.84 -18.52 -12.00
C ALA A 12 10.65 -18.22 -12.94
N ASP A 13 10.71 -18.64 -14.21
CA ASP A 13 9.66 -18.42 -15.20
C ASP A 13 8.41 -19.29 -14.95
N TYR A 14 8.50 -20.32 -14.09
CA TYR A 14 7.37 -21.16 -13.69
C TYR A 14 6.60 -20.62 -12.48
N VAL A 15 7.14 -19.61 -11.78
CA VAL A 15 6.50 -19.05 -10.59
C VAL A 15 5.32 -18.19 -11.02
N ASN A 16 4.13 -18.54 -10.57
CA ASN A 16 2.93 -17.72 -10.70
C ASN A 16 2.55 -17.15 -9.31
N PRO A 17 2.87 -15.87 -9.02
CA PRO A 17 2.57 -15.25 -7.74
C PRO A 17 1.07 -15.09 -7.41
N PHE A 18 0.17 -15.27 -8.38
CA PHE A 18 -1.27 -15.21 -8.13
C PHE A 18 -1.83 -16.50 -7.50
N ILE A 19 -1.09 -17.61 -7.54
CA ILE A 19 -1.54 -18.86 -6.93
C ILE A 19 -1.65 -18.67 -5.42
N GLY A 20 -2.89 -18.71 -4.93
CA GLY A 20 -3.21 -18.50 -3.51
C GLY A 20 -3.31 -17.03 -3.09
N ALA A 21 -3.22 -16.07 -4.01
CA ALA A 21 -3.37 -14.63 -3.73
C ALA A 21 -4.86 -14.24 -3.63
N SER A 22 -5.59 -14.94 -2.77
CA SER A 22 -7.03 -14.82 -2.59
C SER A 22 -7.36 -14.82 -1.10
N THR A 23 -8.30 -13.96 -0.70
CA THR A 23 -8.81 -13.83 0.67
C THR A 23 -10.35 -13.79 0.72
N ASN A 24 -11.02 -13.53 -0.40
CA ASN A 24 -12.48 -13.44 -0.48
C ASN A 24 -13.15 -14.79 -0.79
N MET A 25 -13.59 -15.50 0.25
CA MET A 25 -14.20 -16.83 0.15
C MET A 25 -15.43 -16.89 -0.78
N GLU A 26 -16.33 -15.91 -0.66
CA GLU A 26 -17.58 -15.88 -1.40
C GLU A 26 -17.33 -15.69 -2.90
N LYS A 27 -16.58 -14.64 -3.26
CA LYS A 27 -16.25 -14.35 -4.67
C LYS A 27 -15.35 -15.44 -5.27
N ALA A 28 -14.48 -16.07 -4.48
CA ALA A 28 -13.64 -17.18 -4.91
C ALA A 28 -14.42 -18.50 -5.06
N GLY A 29 -15.66 -18.59 -4.56
CA GLY A 29 -16.44 -19.83 -4.54
C GLY A 29 -15.81 -20.93 -3.69
N ALA A 30 -15.04 -20.56 -2.66
CA ALA A 30 -14.31 -21.49 -1.80
C ALA A 30 -15.11 -21.85 -0.55
N SER A 31 -15.09 -23.12 -0.17
CA SER A 31 -15.71 -23.64 1.07
C SER A 31 -14.71 -23.93 2.19
N HIS A 32 -13.40 -23.87 1.89
CA HIS A 32 -12.29 -24.03 2.82
C HIS A 32 -11.31 -22.85 2.70
N GLY A 33 -10.35 -22.75 3.63
CA GLY A 33 -9.39 -21.64 3.69
C GLY A 33 -8.70 -21.35 2.35
N LEU A 34 -8.45 -20.07 2.11
CA LEU A 34 -7.71 -19.55 0.95
C LEU A 34 -6.22 -19.41 1.27
N GLY A 35 -5.43 -19.24 0.22
CA GLY A 35 -3.97 -19.14 0.35
C GLY A 35 -3.51 -17.88 1.12
N LYS A 36 -4.21 -16.74 0.99
CA LYS A 36 -3.83 -15.46 1.60
C LYS A 36 -2.35 -15.08 1.36
N THR A 37 -1.84 -15.37 0.17
CA THR A 37 -0.52 -14.89 -0.27
C THR A 37 -0.65 -13.52 -0.92
N PHE A 38 0.45 -12.95 -1.39
CA PHE A 38 0.48 -11.69 -2.12
C PHE A 38 1.19 -11.86 -3.47
N PRO A 39 0.78 -11.14 -4.54
CA PRO A 39 1.39 -11.26 -5.87
C PRO A 39 2.59 -10.33 -6.09
N GLY A 40 2.89 -9.45 -5.12
CA GLY A 40 3.97 -8.48 -5.18
C GLY A 40 5.38 -9.04 -5.31
N ALA A 41 6.33 -8.14 -5.57
CA ALA A 41 7.73 -8.45 -5.72
C ALA A 41 8.42 -8.69 -4.37
N ALA A 42 9.19 -9.77 -4.27
CA ALA A 42 10.06 -10.07 -3.14
C ALA A 42 11.30 -10.83 -3.61
N THR A 43 12.41 -10.72 -2.87
CA THR A 43 13.54 -11.64 -2.99
C THR A 43 13.39 -12.79 -1.99
N PRO A 44 14.03 -13.96 -2.21
CA PRO A 44 14.06 -15.02 -1.21
C PRO A 44 14.48 -14.48 0.17
N PHE A 45 13.63 -14.67 1.18
CA PHE A 45 13.85 -14.21 2.56
C PHE A 45 14.05 -12.69 2.74
N GLY A 46 13.64 -11.87 1.77
CA GLY A 46 13.74 -10.41 1.87
C GLY A 46 12.77 -9.80 2.88
N LEU A 47 13.19 -8.74 3.55
CA LEU A 47 12.36 -7.89 4.41
C LEU A 47 11.31 -7.13 3.60
N THR A 48 11.65 -6.71 2.38
CA THR A 48 10.73 -5.98 1.50
C THR A 48 9.86 -6.95 0.70
N GLN A 49 8.54 -6.80 0.84
CA GLN A 49 7.52 -7.46 0.04
C GLN A 49 6.67 -6.38 -0.63
N LEU A 50 7.11 -5.89 -1.78
CA LEU A 50 6.51 -4.75 -2.45
C LEU A 50 5.28 -5.18 -3.26
N SER A 51 4.08 -4.96 -2.71
CA SER A 51 2.85 -5.57 -3.21
C SER A 51 1.69 -4.58 -3.31
N PRO A 52 0.76 -4.76 -4.28
CA PRO A 52 -0.56 -4.13 -4.21
C PRO A 52 -1.29 -4.49 -2.93
N ASN A 53 -2.02 -3.52 -2.39
CA ASN A 53 -3.05 -3.72 -1.40
C ASN A 53 -4.40 -3.29 -1.99
N THR A 54 -5.36 -4.19 -1.89
CA THR A 54 -6.75 -4.01 -2.38
C THR A 54 -7.70 -3.63 -1.24
N ILE A 55 -7.32 -3.95 0.00
CA ILE A 55 -8.21 -3.86 1.15
C ILE A 55 -7.46 -3.68 2.47
N THR A 56 -8.09 -2.90 3.36
CA THR A 56 -7.76 -2.77 4.78
C THR A 56 -8.82 -3.47 5.63
N GLY A 57 -8.39 -4.22 6.63
CA GLY A 57 -9.25 -4.88 7.61
C GLY A 57 -9.79 -6.23 7.16
N GLY A 58 -10.79 -6.73 7.89
CA GLY A 58 -11.38 -8.05 7.66
C GLY A 58 -10.40 -9.21 7.90
N ASP A 59 -10.55 -10.28 7.15
CA ASP A 59 -9.70 -11.49 7.18
C ASP A 59 -8.77 -11.55 5.95
N ASN A 60 -8.16 -10.42 5.62
CA ASN A 60 -7.38 -10.20 4.40
C ASN A 60 -5.88 -10.08 4.68
N ALA A 61 -5.29 -11.07 5.35
CA ALA A 61 -3.99 -10.90 6.03
C ALA A 61 -2.83 -10.35 5.17
N SER A 62 -2.81 -10.65 3.88
CA SER A 62 -1.81 -10.19 2.91
C SER A 62 -2.10 -8.82 2.29
N GLY A 63 -3.27 -8.24 2.60
CA GLY A 63 -3.77 -6.98 2.02
C GLY A 63 -4.27 -7.10 0.57
N TYR A 64 -4.17 -8.27 -0.06
CA TYR A 64 -4.55 -8.49 -1.45
C TYR A 64 -5.54 -9.66 -1.61
N SER A 65 -6.58 -9.45 -2.42
CA SER A 65 -7.44 -10.52 -2.94
C SER A 65 -7.57 -10.39 -4.44
N ASN A 66 -7.38 -11.50 -5.18
CA ASN A 66 -7.54 -11.52 -6.62
C ASN A 66 -8.97 -11.16 -7.09
N GLU A 67 -9.96 -11.31 -6.21
CA GLU A 67 -11.38 -11.05 -6.48
C GLU A 67 -11.77 -9.57 -6.31
N HIS A 68 -10.90 -8.74 -5.74
CA HIS A 68 -11.14 -7.30 -5.63
C HIS A 68 -10.76 -6.61 -6.94
N THR A 69 -11.52 -5.56 -7.28
CA THR A 69 -11.39 -4.85 -8.58
C THR A 69 -10.76 -3.47 -8.45
N THR A 70 -10.14 -3.20 -7.30
CA THR A 70 -9.64 -1.89 -6.93
C THR A 70 -8.43 -2.01 -6.00
N ILE A 71 -7.49 -1.07 -6.10
CA ILE A 71 -6.25 -0.98 -5.33
C ILE A 71 -6.28 0.32 -4.51
N GLU A 72 -6.01 0.20 -3.20
CA GLU A 72 -5.80 1.35 -2.31
C GLU A 72 -4.34 1.81 -2.31
N GLY A 73 -3.38 0.97 -2.68
CA GLY A 73 -2.01 1.41 -2.93
C GLY A 73 -1.02 0.26 -2.94
N PHE A 74 0.25 0.60 -2.77
CA PHE A 74 1.36 -0.35 -2.82
C PHE A 74 2.20 -0.22 -1.55
N ALA A 75 2.34 -1.29 -0.78
CA ALA A 75 3.04 -1.28 0.51
C ALA A 75 4.30 -2.16 0.47
N PHE A 76 5.25 -1.87 1.37
CA PHE A 76 6.59 -2.47 1.36
C PHE A 76 6.73 -3.74 2.20
N THR A 77 5.74 -4.07 3.01
CA THR A 77 5.77 -5.20 3.95
C THR A 77 4.44 -5.95 3.90
N GLN A 78 4.45 -7.28 3.91
CA GLN A 78 3.23 -8.12 3.86
C GLN A 78 3.39 -9.40 4.68
N MET A 79 2.28 -9.93 5.20
CA MET A 79 2.23 -11.29 5.74
C MET A 79 1.72 -12.24 4.66
N SER A 80 2.43 -13.35 4.41
CA SER A 80 2.04 -14.36 3.42
C SER A 80 1.53 -15.63 4.08
N GLY A 81 0.34 -16.07 3.71
CA GLY A 81 -0.18 -17.38 4.11
C GLY A 81 -0.65 -17.47 5.55
N THR A 82 -0.89 -16.35 6.21
CA THR A 82 -1.21 -16.33 7.64
C THR A 82 -2.71 -16.42 7.88
N GLY A 83 -3.13 -17.31 8.78
CA GLY A 83 -4.46 -17.28 9.36
C GLY A 83 -4.63 -16.06 10.27
N TRP A 84 -5.82 -15.47 10.32
CA TRP A 84 -6.23 -14.26 11.06
C TRP A 84 -6.09 -12.94 10.29
N TYR A 85 -6.34 -11.81 10.95
CA TYR A 85 -6.62 -10.50 10.33
C TYR A 85 -5.42 -9.77 9.70
N GLY A 86 -4.21 -10.35 9.79
CA GLY A 86 -2.96 -9.78 9.26
C GLY A 86 -2.34 -8.68 10.10
N ASP A 87 -1.17 -8.23 9.66
CA ASP A 87 -0.38 -7.10 10.15
C ASP A 87 0.45 -6.58 8.95
N LEU A 88 1.41 -5.69 9.17
CA LEU A 88 2.24 -5.08 8.12
C LEU A 88 1.36 -4.30 7.12
N GLY A 89 1.78 -4.19 5.86
CA GLY A 89 1.19 -3.30 4.87
C GLY A 89 1.52 -1.84 5.13
N ASN A 90 2.72 -1.58 5.63
CA ASN A 90 3.20 -0.25 6.00
C ASN A 90 3.72 0.52 4.78
N PHE A 91 3.77 1.85 4.92
CA PHE A 91 4.28 2.77 3.91
C PHE A 91 3.51 2.59 2.58
N LEU A 92 2.21 2.88 2.61
CA LEU A 92 1.31 2.66 1.49
C LEU A 92 1.44 3.81 0.49
N VAL A 93 2.11 3.54 -0.63
CA VAL A 93 2.34 4.50 -1.71
C VAL A 93 1.23 4.39 -2.76
N MET A 94 0.68 5.52 -3.18
CA MET A 94 -0.30 5.59 -4.27
C MET A 94 0.08 6.70 -5.27
N PRO A 95 0.27 6.38 -6.56
CA PRO A 95 0.38 7.38 -7.61
C PRO A 95 -1.02 7.83 -8.07
N VAL A 96 -1.22 9.14 -8.22
CA VAL A 96 -2.54 9.73 -8.48
C VAL A 96 -2.42 10.91 -9.46
N THR A 97 -3.42 11.09 -10.31
CA THR A 97 -3.66 12.35 -11.05
C THR A 97 -4.89 13.06 -10.49
N GLY A 98 -4.87 14.39 -10.48
CA GLY A 98 -6.02 15.20 -10.07
C GLY A 98 -6.04 15.52 -8.57
N GLU A 99 -7.22 15.80 -8.05
CA GLU A 99 -7.43 16.33 -6.69
C GLU A 99 -6.79 15.46 -5.60
N LEU A 100 -6.24 16.09 -4.55
CA LEU A 100 -5.75 15.37 -3.38
C LEU A 100 -6.91 14.83 -2.57
N LYS A 101 -6.90 13.53 -2.35
CA LYS A 101 -7.74 12.86 -1.35
C LYS A 101 -6.84 12.18 -0.34
N THR A 102 -7.20 12.31 0.93
CA THR A 102 -6.39 11.86 2.07
C THR A 102 -6.83 10.50 2.61
N ALA A 103 -8.03 10.06 2.25
CA ALA A 103 -8.56 8.73 2.57
C ALA A 103 -8.64 7.84 1.33
N ALA A 104 -8.45 6.53 1.51
CA ALA A 104 -8.50 5.57 0.41
C ALA A 104 -9.89 5.49 -0.23
N GLY A 105 -10.96 5.62 0.56
CA GLY A 105 -12.32 5.34 0.14
C GLY A 105 -12.69 3.86 0.30
N LYS A 106 -13.84 3.44 -0.23
CA LYS A 106 -14.37 2.07 -0.11
C LYS A 106 -14.37 1.31 -1.43
N GLU A 107 -14.44 -0.02 -1.38
CA GLU A 107 -14.51 -0.86 -2.60
C GLU A 107 -15.67 -0.46 -3.50
N GLU A 108 -16.81 -0.19 -2.89
CA GLU A 108 -18.08 0.10 -3.54
C GLU A 108 -18.16 1.53 -4.07
N LYS A 109 -17.30 2.43 -3.58
CA LYS A 109 -17.28 3.86 -3.89
C LYS A 109 -15.85 4.40 -3.98
N PRO A 110 -15.05 3.91 -4.94
CA PRO A 110 -13.65 4.31 -5.07
C PRO A 110 -13.50 5.82 -5.32
N GLU A 111 -14.47 6.45 -5.96
CA GLU A 111 -14.49 7.88 -6.26
C GLU A 111 -14.61 8.78 -5.03
N GLU A 112 -14.95 8.27 -3.84
CA GLU A 112 -14.92 9.05 -2.59
C GLU A 112 -13.49 9.18 -2.02
N GLY A 113 -12.52 8.41 -2.53
CA GLY A 113 -11.13 8.40 -2.04
C GLY A 113 -10.08 8.33 -3.16
N TYR A 114 -8.83 8.07 -2.77
CA TYR A 114 -7.69 7.98 -3.69
C TYR A 114 -7.49 6.58 -4.32
N ARG A 115 -8.26 5.58 -3.90
CA ARG A 115 -8.15 4.24 -4.47
C ARG A 115 -8.59 4.23 -5.93
N SER A 116 -8.02 3.33 -6.72
CA SER A 116 -8.29 3.22 -8.14
C SER A 116 -8.84 1.85 -8.48
N ARG A 117 -9.80 1.80 -9.40
CA ARG A 117 -10.02 0.59 -10.21
C ARG A 117 -8.76 0.25 -11.00
N TYR A 118 -8.60 -1.01 -11.37
CA TYR A 118 -7.42 -1.45 -12.11
C TYR A 118 -7.76 -2.51 -13.15
N SER A 119 -6.89 -2.64 -14.14
CA SER A 119 -7.05 -3.61 -15.22
C SER A 119 -6.55 -4.98 -14.77
N LYS A 120 -7.48 -5.92 -14.58
CA LYS A 120 -7.14 -7.33 -14.34
C LYS A 120 -6.47 -8.00 -15.53
N GLU A 121 -6.74 -7.52 -16.74
CA GLU A 121 -6.18 -8.04 -17.98
C GLU A 121 -4.68 -7.74 -18.10
N ASP A 122 -4.23 -6.58 -17.59
CA ASP A 122 -2.83 -6.16 -17.63
C ASP A 122 -2.09 -6.31 -16.29
N GLU A 123 -2.75 -6.91 -15.29
CA GLU A 123 -2.14 -7.27 -14.03
C GLU A 123 -1.18 -8.44 -14.27
N THR A 124 0.11 -8.20 -13.99
CA THR A 124 1.18 -9.15 -14.27
C THR A 124 2.06 -9.32 -13.04
N ALA A 125 2.47 -10.55 -12.77
CA ALA A 125 3.39 -10.87 -11.69
C ALA A 125 4.31 -12.02 -12.10
N SER A 126 5.57 -11.94 -11.68
CA SER A 126 6.57 -12.98 -11.84
C SER A 126 7.56 -12.91 -10.66
N ALA A 127 8.48 -13.85 -10.54
CA ALA A 127 9.46 -13.83 -9.46
C ALA A 127 10.24 -12.50 -9.42
N GLY A 128 10.01 -11.70 -8.37
CA GLY A 128 10.68 -10.41 -8.17
C GLY A 128 10.08 -9.22 -8.94
N TYR A 129 8.91 -9.36 -9.58
CA TYR A 129 8.26 -8.28 -10.33
C TYR A 129 6.73 -8.33 -10.22
N TYR A 130 6.12 -7.16 -10.09
CA TYR A 130 4.67 -6.95 -10.24
C TYR A 130 4.42 -5.72 -11.10
N GLY A 131 3.36 -5.71 -11.90
CA GLY A 131 2.90 -4.50 -12.58
C GLY A 131 1.43 -4.54 -12.96
N VAL A 132 0.77 -3.38 -12.90
CA VAL A 132 -0.68 -3.21 -13.11
C VAL A 132 -0.99 -1.79 -13.58
N THR A 133 -2.07 -1.60 -14.33
CA THR A 133 -2.58 -0.28 -14.70
C THR A 133 -3.73 0.14 -13.78
N LEU A 134 -3.58 1.31 -13.16
CA LEU A 134 -4.60 2.00 -12.37
C LEU A 134 -5.50 2.80 -13.32
N THR A 135 -6.68 2.27 -13.62
CA THR A 135 -7.53 2.78 -14.71
C THR A 135 -8.14 4.14 -14.43
N ASP A 136 -8.32 4.51 -13.16
CA ASP A 136 -8.95 5.78 -12.78
C ASP A 136 -8.00 6.97 -12.99
N TYR A 137 -6.70 6.69 -12.99
CA TYR A 137 -5.65 7.68 -13.19
C TYR A 137 -4.87 7.49 -14.50
N GLY A 138 -5.10 6.39 -15.22
CA GLY A 138 -4.33 6.05 -16.42
C GLY A 138 -2.84 5.81 -16.15
N ILE A 139 -2.49 5.38 -14.94
CA ILE A 139 -1.09 5.22 -14.50
C ILE A 139 -0.70 3.75 -14.54
N ARG A 140 0.44 3.44 -15.18
CA ARG A 140 1.07 2.12 -15.07
C ARG A 140 1.98 2.10 -13.83
N ALA A 141 1.73 1.17 -12.91
CA ALA A 141 2.57 0.92 -11.75
C ALA A 141 3.37 -0.37 -11.94
N GLU A 142 4.66 -0.33 -11.62
CA GLU A 142 5.58 -1.45 -11.73
C GLU A 142 6.50 -1.49 -10.50
N MET A 143 6.76 -2.67 -9.98
CA MET A 143 7.45 -2.86 -8.71
C MET A 143 8.46 -3.99 -8.78
N THR A 144 9.60 -3.78 -8.14
CA THR A 144 10.61 -4.81 -7.88
C THR A 144 11.21 -4.63 -6.48
N ALA A 145 11.84 -5.67 -5.96
CA ALA A 145 12.36 -5.70 -4.60
C ALA A 145 13.80 -6.21 -4.56
N ALA A 146 14.55 -5.68 -3.60
CA ALA A 146 15.80 -6.19 -3.08
C ALA A 146 15.58 -6.63 -1.61
N PRO A 147 16.58 -7.23 -0.93
CA PRO A 147 16.35 -7.76 0.41
C PRO A 147 15.84 -6.76 1.46
N HIS A 148 16.21 -5.47 1.37
CA HIS A 148 15.82 -4.43 2.34
C HIS A 148 15.35 -3.12 1.68
N SER A 149 15.06 -3.16 0.39
CA SER A 149 14.62 -2.00 -0.38
C SER A 149 13.74 -2.43 -1.53
N GLY A 150 12.99 -1.50 -2.11
CA GLY A 150 12.16 -1.74 -3.29
C GLY A 150 12.18 -0.52 -4.19
N ILE A 151 11.88 -0.75 -5.46
CA ILE A 151 11.74 0.32 -6.46
C ILE A 151 10.34 0.23 -7.02
N MET A 152 9.66 1.37 -7.05
CA MET A 152 8.42 1.57 -7.80
C MET A 152 8.72 2.44 -9.02
N ARG A 153 8.19 2.05 -10.18
CA ARG A 153 8.16 2.87 -11.38
C ARG A 153 6.72 3.16 -11.73
N PHE A 154 6.42 4.44 -11.94
CA PHE A 154 5.11 4.91 -12.31
C PHE A 154 5.19 5.64 -13.64
N THR A 155 4.41 5.19 -14.62
CA THR A 155 4.26 5.89 -15.92
C THR A 155 2.93 6.62 -15.88
N PHE A 156 3.01 7.95 -15.76
CA PHE A 156 1.86 8.84 -15.73
C PHE A 156 1.42 9.23 -17.14
N PRO A 157 0.12 9.46 -17.37
CA PRO A 157 -0.32 10.17 -18.57
C PRO A 157 0.08 11.66 -18.48
N GLU A 158 -0.03 12.38 -19.59
CA GLU A 158 0.06 13.83 -19.54
C GLU A 158 -1.06 14.39 -18.65
N HIS A 159 -0.69 15.15 -17.62
CA HIS A 159 -1.65 15.69 -16.67
C HIS A 159 -1.06 16.93 -15.98
N ASN A 160 -1.91 17.93 -15.67
CA ASN A 160 -1.48 19.17 -15.03
C ASN A 160 -1.18 19.01 -13.53
N GLN A 161 -1.56 17.88 -12.95
CA GLN A 161 -1.43 17.61 -11.52
C GLN A 161 -1.17 16.11 -11.30
N SER A 162 0.09 15.73 -11.32
CA SER A 162 0.56 14.38 -11.03
C SER A 162 1.15 14.34 -9.63
N ARG A 163 0.88 13.28 -8.88
CA ARG A 163 1.26 13.16 -7.47
C ARG A 163 1.67 11.74 -7.13
N ILE A 164 2.65 11.63 -6.24
CA ILE A 164 2.81 10.44 -5.40
C ILE A 164 2.42 10.82 -3.98
N GLN A 165 1.55 10.01 -3.38
CA GLN A 165 1.13 10.18 -1.99
C GLN A 165 1.42 8.91 -1.19
N VAL A 166 1.66 9.07 0.11
CA VAL A 166 2.03 7.99 1.03
C VAL A 166 1.19 8.10 2.29
N ASP A 167 0.40 7.07 2.58
CA ASP A 167 -0.27 6.92 3.87
C ASP A 167 0.68 6.18 4.85
N LEU A 168 1.14 6.91 5.87
CA LEU A 168 2.07 6.38 6.88
C LEU A 168 1.31 5.67 8.03
N ALA A 169 0.02 5.97 8.19
CA ALA A 169 -0.80 5.36 9.22
C ALA A 169 -1.20 3.92 8.84
N ARG A 170 -1.21 3.61 7.55
CA ARG A 170 -1.74 2.35 7.02
C ARG A 170 -1.07 1.08 7.57
N ARG A 171 -1.91 0.11 7.96
CA ARG A 171 -1.62 -1.33 8.23
C ARG A 171 -2.80 -2.21 7.79
N VAL A 172 -2.58 -3.46 7.40
CA VAL A 172 -3.68 -4.32 6.88
C VAL A 172 -4.70 -4.64 7.96
N GLY A 173 -4.23 -5.08 9.13
CA GLY A 173 -5.08 -5.45 10.27
C GLY A 173 -5.34 -4.32 11.28
N GLY A 174 -5.11 -3.04 10.93
CA GLY A 174 -5.18 -1.94 11.89
C GLY A 174 -4.55 -0.63 11.39
N THR A 175 -3.88 0.11 12.26
CA THR A 175 -3.11 1.33 11.91
C THR A 175 -1.89 1.52 12.81
N SER A 176 -0.84 2.19 12.34
CA SER A 176 0.30 2.60 13.15
C SER A 176 -0.14 3.70 14.13
N THR A 177 0.35 3.67 15.38
CA THR A 177 -0.08 4.55 16.48
C THR A 177 0.48 5.95 16.41
N HIS A 178 1.72 6.09 15.96
CA HIS A 178 2.35 7.37 15.71
C HIS A 178 3.24 7.27 14.47
N GLN A 179 3.39 8.38 13.76
CA GLN A 179 4.28 8.48 12.62
C GLN A 179 5.06 9.78 12.71
N PHE A 180 6.30 9.72 12.25
CA PHE A 180 7.15 10.89 12.02
C PHE A 180 7.59 10.90 10.57
N ILE A 181 7.61 12.08 9.98
CA ILE A 181 8.18 12.31 8.65
C ILE A 181 9.05 13.56 8.66
N GLN A 182 10.14 13.52 7.90
CA GLN A 182 10.99 14.65 7.60
C GLN A 182 11.30 14.70 6.10
N VAL A 183 11.07 15.85 5.50
CA VAL A 183 11.51 16.22 4.15
C VAL A 183 12.97 16.69 4.26
N MET A 184 13.89 15.92 3.70
CA MET A 184 15.33 16.16 3.82
C MET A 184 15.84 17.15 2.78
N ASP A 185 15.32 17.01 1.56
CA ASP A 185 15.61 17.82 0.39
C ASP A 185 14.44 17.70 -0.62
N ASP A 186 14.62 18.19 -1.84
CA ASP A 186 13.61 18.16 -2.91
C ASP A 186 13.46 16.79 -3.58
N HIS A 187 14.15 15.74 -3.14
CA HIS A 187 14.03 14.37 -3.66
C HIS A 187 13.88 13.31 -2.57
N THR A 188 13.95 13.67 -1.29
CA THR A 188 14.16 12.71 -0.22
C THR A 188 13.26 12.98 0.99
N ILE A 189 12.61 11.91 1.46
CA ILE A 189 11.93 11.89 2.76
C ILE A 189 12.46 10.75 3.62
N ARG A 190 12.40 10.93 4.93
CA ARG A 190 12.67 9.86 5.91
C ARG A 190 11.67 9.92 7.05
N GLY A 191 11.58 8.83 7.81
CA GLY A 191 10.70 8.82 8.96
C GLY A 191 10.53 7.45 9.58
N TRP A 192 9.51 7.33 10.42
CA TRP A 192 9.16 6.08 11.07
C TRP A 192 7.66 5.97 11.34
N MET A 193 7.20 4.73 11.51
CA MET A 193 5.83 4.38 11.86
C MET A 193 5.87 3.42 13.05
N LYS A 194 5.31 3.84 14.19
CA LYS A 194 5.23 3.02 15.41
C LYS A 194 3.98 2.15 15.34
N CYS A 195 4.14 0.85 15.45
CA CYS A 195 3.06 -0.13 15.32
C CYS A 195 2.96 -0.93 16.61
N THR A 196 2.09 -0.49 17.51
CA THR A 196 1.80 -1.19 18.78
C THR A 196 0.52 -2.03 18.66
N PRO A 197 0.26 -2.94 19.62
CA PRO A 197 -0.98 -3.72 19.68
C PRO A 197 -2.25 -2.87 19.84
N GLU A 198 -2.13 -1.64 20.34
CA GLU A 198 -3.25 -0.69 20.50
C GLU A 198 -3.85 -0.28 19.15
N GLY A 199 -3.02 -0.22 18.12
CA GLY A 199 -3.43 0.06 16.74
C GLY A 199 -3.94 -1.17 15.99
N GLY A 200 -4.21 -2.29 16.68
CA GLY A 200 -4.57 -3.56 16.04
C GLY A 200 -3.36 -4.27 15.42
N GLY A 201 -3.52 -4.80 14.21
CA GLY A 201 -2.56 -5.68 13.55
C GLY A 201 -2.85 -7.14 13.83
N TRP A 202 -1.80 -7.95 14.03
CA TRP A 202 -1.95 -9.40 14.14
C TRP A 202 -2.95 -9.77 15.24
N GLY A 203 -4.07 -10.37 14.81
CA GLY A 203 -5.17 -10.72 15.71
C GLY A 203 -5.89 -9.54 16.35
N ASN A 204 -5.99 -8.42 15.66
CA ASN A 204 -6.56 -7.18 16.20
C ASN A 204 -5.85 -6.71 17.49
N GLY A 205 -4.54 -6.96 17.56
CA GLY A 205 -3.68 -6.63 18.70
C GLY A 205 -3.44 -7.80 19.66
N ASP A 206 -4.20 -8.89 19.57
CA ASP A 206 -4.05 -10.04 20.48
C ASP A 206 -2.72 -10.78 20.28
N GLY A 207 -2.15 -10.71 19.07
CA GLY A 207 -0.82 -11.22 18.76
C GLY A 207 0.33 -10.43 19.39
N LYS A 208 0.04 -9.28 20.03
CA LYS A 208 1.00 -8.42 20.75
C LYS A 208 2.21 -7.99 19.91
N ALA A 209 2.04 -7.82 18.60
CA ALA A 209 3.07 -7.29 17.72
C ALA A 209 3.38 -5.83 18.12
N ASP A 210 4.65 -5.56 18.44
CA ASP A 210 5.17 -4.24 18.77
C ASP A 210 6.46 -3.99 18.00
N TYR A 211 6.39 -3.12 17.00
CA TYR A 211 7.52 -2.82 16.13
C TYR A 211 7.49 -1.37 15.66
N THR A 212 8.62 -0.91 15.14
CA THR A 212 8.73 0.38 14.46
C THR A 212 9.32 0.14 13.08
N VAL A 213 8.65 0.65 12.05
CA VAL A 213 9.19 0.61 10.68
C VAL A 213 9.84 1.96 10.39
N TYR A 214 11.12 1.94 10.07
CA TYR A 214 11.86 3.11 9.61
C TYR A 214 11.93 3.11 8.09
N PHE A 215 11.88 4.29 7.47
CA PHE A 215 12.00 4.43 6.03
C PHE A 215 12.94 5.57 5.64
N TYR A 216 13.51 5.42 4.45
CA TYR A 216 14.21 6.44 3.70
C TYR A 216 13.81 6.26 2.24
N ALA A 217 13.12 7.25 1.66
CA ALA A 217 12.57 7.16 0.31
C ALA A 217 13.10 8.30 -0.56
N GLN A 218 13.52 7.94 -1.77
CA GLN A 218 14.01 8.87 -2.78
C GLN A 218 13.13 8.83 -4.02
N PHE A 219 12.91 10.00 -4.61
CA PHE A 219 12.11 10.20 -5.80
C PHE A 219 13.01 10.63 -6.96
N SER A 220 12.70 10.20 -8.18
CA SER A 220 13.47 10.57 -9.37
C SER A 220 13.11 11.95 -9.95
N LYS A 221 12.03 12.55 -9.45
CA LYS A 221 11.56 13.88 -9.84
C LYS A 221 11.65 14.80 -8.62
N PRO A 222 12.11 16.05 -8.79
CA PRO A 222 12.14 17.03 -7.72
C PRO A 222 10.72 17.37 -7.26
N PHE A 223 10.56 17.68 -5.98
CA PHE A 223 9.31 18.14 -5.39
C PHE A 223 8.99 19.55 -5.87
N ILE A 224 7.91 19.73 -6.63
CA ILE A 224 7.40 21.06 -7.01
C ILE A 224 6.49 21.59 -5.91
N ASN A 225 5.51 20.78 -5.50
CA ASN A 225 4.68 21.04 -4.33
C ASN A 225 4.73 19.83 -3.42
N THR A 226 4.90 20.06 -2.12
CA THR A 226 4.97 19.00 -1.12
C THR A 226 4.17 19.38 0.13
N GLY A 227 3.70 18.38 0.86
CA GLY A 227 2.97 18.59 2.09
C GLY A 227 2.63 17.31 2.83
N VAL A 228 2.08 17.50 4.02
CA VAL A 228 1.64 16.44 4.92
C VAL A 228 0.18 16.69 5.27
N TRP A 229 -0.67 15.67 5.19
CA TRP A 229 -1.98 15.70 5.84
C TRP A 229 -1.89 15.03 7.20
N SER A 230 -2.60 15.58 8.19
CA SER A 230 -2.64 15.04 9.54
C SER A 230 -4.07 14.95 10.03
N ALA A 231 -4.61 13.74 10.14
CA ALA A 231 -5.95 13.57 10.69
C ALA A 231 -5.90 13.74 12.22
N GLU A 232 -6.81 14.55 12.77
CA GLU A 232 -6.94 14.72 14.22
C GLU A 232 -7.64 13.50 14.81
N ILE A 233 -6.86 12.58 15.38
CA ILE A 233 -7.40 11.37 16.02
C ILE A 233 -7.58 11.61 17.52
N PRO A 234 -8.82 11.63 18.04
CA PRO A 234 -9.08 11.80 19.48
C PRO A 234 -8.43 10.70 20.31
N ASP A 235 -7.96 11.02 21.52
CA ASP A 235 -7.40 10.02 22.44
C ASP A 235 -8.39 8.92 22.84
N SER A 236 -9.69 9.22 22.80
CA SER A 236 -10.76 8.26 23.07
C SER A 236 -11.02 7.30 21.91
N CYS A 237 -10.45 7.54 20.73
CA CYS A 237 -10.68 6.71 19.56
C CYS A 237 -9.91 5.39 19.71
N VAL A 238 -10.65 4.27 19.78
CA VAL A 238 -10.07 2.94 19.62
C VAL A 238 -9.68 2.79 18.15
N ARG A 239 -8.44 2.41 17.88
CA ARG A 239 -7.89 2.36 16.51
C ARG A 239 -7.56 0.94 16.08
N LYS A 240 -8.52 0.06 16.34
CA LYS A 240 -8.48 -1.35 16.00
C LYS A 240 -9.26 -1.61 14.71
N ARG A 241 -9.16 -2.85 14.20
CA ARG A 241 -9.55 -3.24 12.84
C ARG A 241 -10.91 -2.68 12.38
N GLU A 242 -11.97 -2.85 13.16
CA GLU A 242 -13.31 -2.43 12.74
C GLU A 242 -13.45 -0.92 12.78
N GLU A 243 -12.88 -0.29 13.81
CA GLU A 243 -12.92 1.14 14.03
C GLU A 243 -12.15 1.91 12.95
N VAL A 244 -10.96 1.45 12.54
CA VAL A 244 -10.19 2.12 11.47
C VAL A 244 -10.87 2.01 10.11
N THR A 245 -11.75 1.03 9.95
CA THR A 245 -12.59 0.88 8.76
C THR A 245 -13.96 1.54 8.89
N SER A 246 -14.30 2.13 10.03
CA SER A 246 -15.62 2.73 10.25
C SER A 246 -15.82 4.00 9.40
N PRO A 247 -17.06 4.35 9.03
CA PRO A 247 -17.35 5.60 8.34
C PRO A 247 -16.84 6.84 9.09
N GLU A 248 -16.93 6.83 10.42
CA GLU A 248 -16.48 7.94 11.27
C GLU A 248 -14.97 8.13 11.20
N TYR A 249 -14.19 7.05 11.30
CA TYR A 249 -12.73 7.14 11.19
C TYR A 249 -12.31 7.57 9.79
N GLN A 250 -12.93 6.99 8.75
CA GLN A 250 -12.64 7.37 7.37
C GLN A 250 -13.00 8.84 7.09
N ALA A 251 -14.06 9.38 7.70
CA ALA A 251 -14.40 10.79 7.61
C ALA A 251 -13.34 11.69 8.26
N LEU A 252 -12.79 11.31 9.42
CA LEU A 252 -11.68 12.03 10.05
C LEU A 252 -10.46 12.10 9.12
N VAL A 253 -10.13 10.99 8.48
CA VAL A 253 -9.00 10.94 7.53
C VAL A 253 -9.30 11.76 6.27
N ALA A 254 -10.50 11.66 5.71
CA ALA A 254 -10.91 12.39 4.52
C ALA A 254 -10.96 13.91 4.72
N GLN A 255 -11.19 14.38 5.95
CA GLN A 255 -11.23 15.79 6.32
C GLN A 255 -9.90 16.29 6.90
N ALA A 256 -8.83 15.48 6.84
CA ALA A 256 -7.55 15.82 7.41
C ALA A 256 -7.01 17.16 6.83
N PRO A 257 -6.64 18.14 7.68
CA PRO A 257 -5.99 19.35 7.21
C PRO A 257 -4.67 19.04 6.50
N VAL A 258 -4.40 19.81 5.46
CA VAL A 258 -3.18 19.71 4.64
C VAL A 258 -2.23 20.85 4.96
N PHE A 259 -1.01 20.50 5.35
CA PHE A 259 0.06 21.42 5.67
C PHE A 259 1.11 21.38 4.55
N ARG A 260 1.27 22.50 3.83
CA ARG A 260 2.22 22.61 2.71
C ARG A 260 3.61 23.00 3.22
N ASN A 261 4.66 22.60 2.51
CA ASN A 261 6.05 22.98 2.79
C ASN A 261 6.52 22.64 4.22
N VAL A 262 6.05 21.51 4.72
CA VAL A 262 6.43 20.98 6.04
C VAL A 262 7.83 20.37 5.95
N GLN A 263 8.74 20.81 6.81
CA GLN A 263 10.07 20.20 6.93
C GLN A 263 10.01 18.89 7.72
N GLU A 264 9.27 18.86 8.84
CA GLU A 264 9.04 17.66 9.62
C GLU A 264 7.71 17.73 10.36
N MET A 265 7.11 16.58 10.64
CA MET A 265 5.86 16.45 11.39
C MET A 265 5.80 15.11 12.11
N GLU A 266 5.20 15.12 13.30
CA GLU A 266 4.82 13.92 14.05
C GLU A 266 3.32 13.97 14.36
N GLY A 267 2.65 12.82 14.29
CA GLY A 267 1.22 12.73 14.51
C GLY A 267 0.71 11.29 14.59
N LYS A 268 -0.60 11.15 14.79
CA LYS A 268 -1.27 9.84 14.98
C LYS A 268 -1.75 9.22 13.68
N HIS A 269 -2.01 10.04 12.68
CA HIS A 269 -2.35 9.63 11.33
C HIS A 269 -1.81 10.67 10.35
N LEU A 270 -0.60 10.45 9.88
CA LEU A 270 0.06 11.26 8.87
C LEU A 270 -0.01 10.60 7.51
N GLY A 271 -0.09 11.43 6.47
CA GLY A 271 0.41 11.03 5.17
C GLY A 271 1.05 12.18 4.43
N PHE A 272 1.86 11.82 3.45
CA PHE A 272 2.72 12.72 2.71
C PHE A 272 2.31 12.76 1.25
N PHE A 273 2.49 13.89 0.58
CA PHE A 273 2.46 13.91 -0.87
C PHE A 273 3.53 14.81 -1.46
N THR A 274 3.89 14.49 -2.70
CA THR A 274 4.64 15.37 -3.58
C THR A 274 4.03 15.39 -4.98
N GLU A 275 4.07 16.56 -5.59
CA GLU A 275 3.70 16.82 -6.99
C GLU A 275 4.98 17.14 -7.80
N PHE A 276 4.95 16.83 -9.09
CA PHE A 276 6.08 16.98 -10.02
C PHE A 276 5.63 17.25 -11.46
#